data_AF-A0A3C0JLA4-F1
#
_entry.id   AF-A0A3C0JLA4-F1
#
_cell.length_a   1.000
_cell.length_b   1.000
_cell.length_c   1.000
_cell.angle_alpha   90.00
_cell.angle_beta   90.00
_cell.angle_gamma   90.00
#
_symmetry.space_group_name_H-M   'P 1'
#
loop_
_entity.id
_entity.type
_entity.pdbx_description
1 polymer ?
#
loop_
_entity_poly.entity_id
_entity_poly.type
_entity_poly.pdbx_seq_one_letter_code
_entity_poly.pdbx_strand_id
1 'polypeptide(L)' 'HKEGCMTTERWRLKGNYFENCNCQILCPCVLPVAPGDPTDGHCDVAMAFHIDEGAFNGVSLDGLRFAFAAFTPGNMGA' A
#
# COMPACT_ATOMS: atom_id res chain seq x y z
N HIS A 1 -25.11 19.10 22.15
CA HIS A 1 -24.78 17.67 22.09
C HIS A 1 -25.46 17.06 20.86
N LYS A 2 -24.80 17.05 19.70
CA LYS A 2 -25.17 16.19 18.56
C LYS A 2 -24.01 15.23 18.36
N GLU A 3 -24.14 14.03 18.89
CA GLU A 3 -23.24 12.92 18.60
C GLU A 3 -23.68 12.35 17.26
N GLY A 4 -22.93 12.66 16.20
CA GLY A 4 -23.09 11.96 14.93
C GLY A 4 -22.67 10.50 15.11
N CYS A 5 -23.47 9.57 14.63
CA CYS A 5 -23.10 8.17 14.54
C CYS A 5 -21.85 8.07 13.64
N MET A 6 -20.67 7.93 14.24
CA MET A 6 -19.47 7.53 13.50
C MET A 6 -19.60 6.04 13.22
N THR A 7 -20.15 5.68 12.06
CA THR A 7 -20.00 4.33 11.53
C THR A 7 -18.51 4.09 11.33
N THR A 8 -17.88 3.28 12.19
CA THR A 8 -16.50 2.85 11.96
C THR A 8 -16.48 2.04 10.66
N GLU A 9 -15.83 2.58 9.64
CA GLU A 9 -15.57 1.90 8.38
C GLU A 9 -14.83 0.59 8.66
N ARG A 10 -15.47 -0.56 8.37
CA ARG A 10 -14.89 -1.89 8.62
C ARG A 10 -14.27 -2.44 7.34
N TRP A 11 -12.95 -2.52 7.33
CA TRP A 11 -12.16 -3.11 6.24
C TRP A 11 -11.48 -4.39 6.70
N ARG A 12 -11.46 -5.41 5.82
CA ARG A 12 -10.60 -6.58 5.94
C ARG A 12 -10.14 -6.98 4.54
N LEU A 13 -8.84 -7.24 4.38
CA LEU A 13 -8.25 -7.78 3.16
C LEU A 13 -7.23 -8.87 3.54
N LYS A 14 -7.31 -10.01 2.87
CA LYS A 14 -6.34 -11.10 2.91
C LYS A 14 -6.09 -11.53 1.47
N GLY A 15 -4.83 -11.70 1.09
CA GLY A 15 -4.51 -12.06 -0.27
C GLY A 15 -3.03 -11.95 -0.58
N ASN A 16 -2.74 -11.84 -1.87
CA ASN A 16 -1.39 -11.83 -2.40
C ASN A 16 -0.98 -10.41 -2.76
N TYR A 17 0.16 -10.00 -2.21
CA TYR A 17 0.80 -8.73 -2.45
C TYR A 17 1.97 -8.93 -3.42
N PHE A 18 2.04 -8.08 -4.44
CA PHE A 18 3.20 -8.01 -5.34
C PHE A 18 3.59 -6.55 -5.50
N GLU A 19 4.86 -6.24 -5.27
CA GLU A 19 5.41 -4.92 -5.59
C GLU A 19 6.74 -5.06 -6.30
N ASN A 20 7.05 -4.05 -7.11
CA ASN A 20 8.38 -3.83 -7.64
C ASN A 20 8.69 -2.35 -7.61
N CYS A 21 9.92 -2.01 -7.22
CA CYS A 21 10.43 -0.64 -7.25
C CYS A 21 11.79 -0.60 -7.94
N ASN A 22 12.29 0.61 -8.22
CA ASN A 22 13.62 0.82 -8.80
C ASN A 22 14.80 0.65 -7.81
N CYS A 23 14.55 0.27 -6.55
CA CYS A 23 15.62 0.08 -5.58
C CYS A 23 16.46 -1.18 -5.89
N GLN A 24 17.76 -1.12 -5.62
CA GLN A 24 18.70 -2.20 -6.01
C GLN A 24 18.55 -3.52 -5.26
N ILE A 25 18.13 -3.51 -3.99
CA ILE A 25 18.06 -4.73 -3.16
C ILE A 25 16.76 -4.75 -2.35
N LEU A 26 16.63 -3.83 -1.40
CA LEU A 26 15.47 -3.63 -0.56
C LEU A 26 15.18 -2.13 -0.54
N CYS A 27 13.91 -1.76 -0.41
CA CYS A 27 13.52 -0.35 -0.39
C CYS A 27 14.12 0.33 0.87
N PRO A 28 15.12 1.22 0.73
CA PRO A 28 15.80 1.82 1.88
C PRO A 28 14.84 2.69 2.72
N CYS A 29 13.79 3.25 2.10
CA CYS A 29 12.83 4.13 2.76
C CYS A 29 12.01 3.44 3.86
N VAL A 30 11.80 2.11 3.76
CA VAL A 30 10.95 1.35 4.70
C VAL A 30 11.75 0.49 5.68
N LEU A 31 13.06 0.34 5.48
CA LEU A 31 13.88 -0.49 6.35
C LEU A 31 14.17 0.22 7.67
N PRO A 32 13.79 -0.35 8.82
CA PRO A 32 13.97 0.28 10.12
C PRO A 32 15.44 0.32 10.57
N VAL A 33 16.30 -0.53 10.00
CA VAL A 33 17.71 -0.69 10.41
C VAL A 33 18.67 0.23 9.67
N ALA A 34 18.28 0.73 8.49
CA ALA A 34 19.10 1.62 7.67
C ALA A 34 18.19 2.47 6.76
N PRO A 35 17.38 3.38 7.33
CA PRO A 35 16.57 4.29 6.54
C PRO A 35 17.49 5.17 5.69
N GLY A 36 17.19 5.26 4.40
CA GLY A 36 17.97 6.02 3.44
C GLY A 36 17.13 6.47 2.26
N ASP A 37 17.76 7.27 1.41
CA ASP A 37 17.13 7.78 0.19
C ASP A 37 16.95 6.67 -0.87
N PRO A 38 16.08 6.89 -1.86
CA PRO A 38 15.91 5.95 -2.97
C PRO A 38 17.23 5.78 -3.72
N THR A 39 17.50 4.57 -4.20
CA THR A 39 18.81 4.26 -4.81
C THR A 39 19.17 5.16 -5.99
N ASP A 40 18.18 5.56 -6.79
CA ASP A 40 18.36 6.45 -7.95
C ASP A 40 17.93 7.90 -7.67
N GLY A 41 17.71 8.26 -6.41
CA GLY A 41 17.25 9.60 -6.00
C GLY A 41 15.77 9.89 -6.24
N HIS A 42 15.04 8.99 -6.90
CA HIS A 42 13.58 8.99 -7.01
C HIS A 42 13.02 7.59 -6.72
N CYS A 43 11.73 7.51 -6.40
CA CYS A 43 11.02 6.24 -6.34
C CYS A 43 10.06 6.12 -7.51
N ASP A 44 10.22 5.03 -8.27
CA ASP A 44 9.17 4.46 -9.10
C ASP A 44 8.68 3.18 -8.44
N VAL A 45 7.38 3.08 -8.21
CA VAL A 45 6.78 1.87 -7.64
C VAL A 45 5.59 1.43 -8.48
N ALA A 46 5.47 0.13 -8.64
CA ALA A 46 4.25 -0.53 -9.06
C ALA A 46 3.89 -1.61 -8.05
N MET A 47 2.62 -1.64 -7.65
CA MET A 47 2.08 -2.65 -6.76
C MET A 47 0.81 -3.23 -7.35
N ALA A 48 0.60 -4.53 -7.18
CA ALA A 48 -0.65 -5.22 -7.44
C ALA A 48 -1.06 -6.03 -6.20
N PHE A 49 -2.36 -6.15 -5.98
CA PHE A 49 -2.93 -6.97 -4.93
C PHE A 49 -4.08 -7.81 -5.49
N HIS A 50 -4.05 -9.10 -5.20
CA HIS A 50 -5.18 -10.01 -5.44
C HIS A 50 -5.81 -10.34 -4.10
N ILE A 51 -7.09 -10.01 -3.94
CA ILE A 51 -7.85 -10.24 -2.71
C ILE A 51 -8.41 -11.66 -2.75
N ASP A 52 -7.85 -12.56 -1.95
CA ASP A 52 -8.39 -13.92 -1.78
C ASP A 52 -9.65 -13.88 -0.90
N GLU A 53 -9.62 -13.07 0.16
CA GLU A 53 -10.79 -12.80 1.01
C GLU A 53 -10.81 -11.33 1.46
N GLY A 54 -11.93 -10.62 1.32
CA GLY A 54 -12.05 -9.23 1.74
C GLY A 54 -13.48 -8.72 1.89
N ALA A 55 -13.63 -7.69 2.72
CA ALA A 55 -14.90 -7.01 2.91
C ALA A 55 -14.72 -5.54 3.24
N PHE A 56 -15.63 -4.72 2.71
CA PHE A 56 -15.80 -3.32 3.07
C PHE A 56 -17.25 -3.09 3.51
N ASN A 57 -17.48 -2.83 4.80
CA ASN A 57 -18.83 -2.60 5.37
C ASN A 57 -19.87 -3.67 5.00
N GLY A 58 -19.45 -4.92 4.85
CA GLY A 58 -20.33 -6.03 4.46
C GLY A 58 -20.45 -6.25 2.94
N VAL A 59 -19.88 -5.37 2.13
CA VAL A 59 -19.69 -5.60 0.68
C VAL A 59 -18.48 -6.53 0.51
N SER A 60 -18.67 -7.69 -0.11
CA SER A 60 -17.57 -8.60 -0.42
C SER A 60 -16.64 -7.98 -1.46
N LEU A 61 -15.34 -8.17 -1.24
CA LEU A 61 -14.26 -7.79 -2.16
C LEU A 61 -13.50 -9.03 -2.66
N ASP A 62 -14.02 -10.23 -2.39
CA ASP A 62 -13.37 -11.50 -2.72
C ASP A 62 -13.11 -11.61 -4.23
N GLY A 63 -11.90 -12.05 -4.61
CA GLY A 63 -11.48 -12.23 -6.00
C GLY A 63 -11.16 -10.95 -6.76
N LEU A 64 -11.38 -9.76 -6.16
CA LEU A 64 -11.01 -8.50 -6.79
C LEU A 64 -9.48 -8.33 -6.84
N ARG A 65 -9.04 -7.57 -7.85
CA ARG A 65 -7.65 -7.22 -8.06
C ARG A 65 -7.54 -5.72 -8.22
N PHE A 66 -6.54 -5.13 -7.59
CA PHE A 66 -6.21 -3.73 -7.83
C PHE A 66 -4.72 -3.56 -8.01
N ALA A 67 -4.33 -2.52 -8.72
CA ALA A 67 -2.94 -2.14 -8.90
C ALA A 67 -2.80 -0.63 -8.77
N PHE A 68 -1.63 -0.18 -8.31
CA PHE A 68 -1.25 1.22 -8.35
C PHE A 68 0.17 1.36 -8.89
N ALA A 69 0.43 2.49 -9.53
CA ALA A 69 1.77 2.93 -9.87
C ALA A 69 1.95 4.36 -9.36
N ALA A 70 3.12 4.66 -8.80
CA ALA A 70 3.42 5.98 -8.27
C ALA A 70 4.87 6.38 -8.55
N PHE A 71 5.08 7.69 -8.63
CA PHE A 71 6.38 8.33 -8.75
C PHE A 71 6.52 9.37 -7.64
N THR A 72 7.68 9.42 -7.00
CA THR A 72 8.07 10.51 -6.09
C THR A 72 9.50 10.96 -6.37
N PRO A 73 9.79 12.28 -6.34
CA PRO A 73 11.13 12.82 -6.56
C PRO A 73 12.09 12.61 -5.38
N GLY A 74 11.79 11.65 -4.50
CA GLY A 74 12.48 11.38 -3.24
C GLY A 74 11.73 10.30 -2.45
N ASN A 75 11.90 10.27 -1.12
CA ASN A 75 11.34 9.25 -0.25
C ASN A 75 9.81 9.10 -0.36
N MET A 76 9.35 7.86 -0.43
CA MET A 76 7.93 7.53 -0.43
C MET A 76 7.38 7.62 1.00
N GLY A 77 6.44 8.55 1.23
CA GLY A 77 5.82 8.76 2.55
C GLY A 77 6.37 9.94 3.37
N ALA A 78 7.20 10.81 2.76
CA ALA A 78 7.52 12.14 3.29
C ALA A 78 6.46 13.19 2.89
#